data_AF-A0A8T5GLJ2-F1
#
_entry.id   AF-A0A8T5GLJ2-F1
#
_cell.length_a   1.000
_cell.length_b   1.000
_cell.length_c   1.000
_cell.angle_alpha   90.00
_cell.angle_beta   90.00
_cell.angle_gamma   90.00
#
_symmetry.space_group_name_H-M   'P 1'
#
loop_
_entity.id
_entity.type
_entity.pdbx_description
1 polymer ?
#
loop_
_entity_poly.entity_id
_entity_poly.type
_entity_poly.pdbx_seq_one_letter_code
_entity_poly.pdbx_strand_id
1 'polypeptide(L)'
;MDEIQDNESVHFWKDPSEQITEQQIVPPPLIAESASDDLAKIKAIVSITLGMTLVLATGYLVAVILSDGAILLRPSEVALERHSGYNDLIHLDNSIDGSGVVVCIVDSGINLDHSDFNDMELKGWKDFISGRSTPYDDNGHGTSMAGIISANGW
;
A
#
# COMPACT_ATOMS: atom_id res chain seq x y z
N MET A 1 42.16 99.30 -52.61
CA MET A 1 43.43 98.69 -53.03
C MET A 1 43.71 97.56 -52.07
N ASP A 2 43.62 96.33 -52.58
CA ASP A 2 44.63 95.25 -52.49
C ASP A 2 45.12 94.82 -51.09
N GLU A 3 45.31 93.55 -50.70
CA GLU A 3 45.23 92.23 -51.35
C GLU A 3 45.62 91.16 -50.27
N ILE A 4 44.90 90.03 -50.24
CA ILE A 4 45.32 88.61 -49.97
C ILE A 4 45.82 88.17 -48.56
N GLN A 5 45.04 87.33 -47.85
CA GLN A 5 45.07 85.84 -47.65
C GLN A 5 46.00 85.41 -46.49
N ASP A 6 45.75 84.39 -45.65
CA ASP A 6 45.54 82.95 -45.89
C ASP A 6 45.00 82.31 -44.59
N ASN A 7 43.93 81.50 -44.64
CA ASN A 7 43.96 80.02 -44.63
C ASN A 7 43.66 79.39 -43.26
N GLU A 8 42.52 78.71 -43.27
CA GLU A 8 42.06 77.53 -42.54
C GLU A 8 43.00 76.85 -41.52
N SER A 9 42.42 76.55 -40.36
CA SER A 9 42.42 75.15 -39.90
C SER A 9 41.14 74.89 -39.10
N VAL A 10 40.20 74.25 -39.79
CA VAL A 10 39.04 73.60 -39.19
C VAL A 10 39.58 72.50 -38.28
N HIS A 11 39.67 72.77 -36.97
CA HIS A 11 40.02 71.77 -35.98
C HIS A 11 38.83 70.81 -35.77
N PHE A 12 38.64 69.94 -36.76
CA PHE A 12 37.75 68.78 -36.78
C PHE A 12 38.41 67.59 -36.05
N TRP A 13 38.93 67.84 -34.85
CA TRP A 13 39.43 66.79 -33.96
C TRP A 13 39.05 67.17 -32.54
N LYS A 14 37.99 66.52 -32.04
CA LYS A 14 37.62 66.55 -30.63
C LYS A 14 38.46 65.49 -29.93
N ASP A 15 39.09 65.90 -28.83
CA ASP A 15 40.00 65.10 -28.01
C ASP A 15 39.42 63.70 -27.72
N PRO A 16 40.15 62.58 -27.94
CA PRO A 16 39.66 61.23 -27.68
C PRO A 16 39.34 60.97 -26.20
N SER A 17 39.74 61.87 -25.30
CA SER A 17 39.46 61.76 -23.87
C SER A 17 38.00 62.06 -23.48
N GLU A 18 37.15 62.55 -24.40
CA GLU A 18 35.73 62.85 -24.13
C GLU A 18 34.72 61.78 -24.62
N GLN A 19 35.17 60.58 -24.97
CA GLN A 19 34.30 59.45 -25.34
C GLN A 19 34.49 58.24 -24.42
N ILE A 20 34.36 58.42 -23.11
CA ILE A 20 33.98 57.34 -22.20
C ILE A 20 32.98 57.89 -21.17
N THR A 21 31.80 58.29 -21.65
CA THR A 21 30.61 58.47 -20.80
C THR A 21 29.47 57.60 -21.32
N GLU A 22 29.73 56.30 -21.43
CA GLU A 22 28.70 55.34 -21.07
C GLU A 22 29.28 54.56 -19.91
N GLN A 23 28.81 54.87 -18.70
CA GLN A 23 28.89 53.87 -17.64
C GLN A 23 28.15 52.65 -18.19
N GLN A 24 28.90 51.66 -18.67
CA GLN A 24 28.38 50.32 -18.79
C GLN A 24 28.07 49.90 -17.34
N ILE A 25 26.86 50.21 -16.90
CA ILE A 25 26.26 49.60 -15.73
C ILE A 25 26.11 48.15 -16.15
N VAL A 26 27.18 47.37 -15.98
CA VAL A 26 27.07 45.94 -15.89
C VAL A 26 26.03 45.76 -14.79
N PRO A 27 24.84 45.19 -15.07
CA PRO A 27 23.91 44.92 -14.00
C PRO A 27 24.70 44.18 -12.93
N PRO A 28 24.55 44.53 -11.64
CA PRO A 28 25.23 43.79 -10.59
C PRO A 28 25.06 42.30 -10.89
N PRO A 29 26.12 41.47 -10.75
CA PRO A 29 25.99 40.06 -11.02
C PRO A 29 24.72 39.58 -10.35
N LEU A 30 23.86 38.84 -11.06
CA LEU A 30 22.66 38.27 -10.44
C LEU A 30 23.14 37.40 -9.29
N ILE A 31 23.15 37.97 -8.09
CA ILE A 31 23.59 37.28 -6.89
C ILE A 31 22.48 36.27 -6.65
N ALA A 32 22.80 35.01 -6.84
CA ALA A 32 21.91 33.88 -6.63
C ALA A 32 21.63 33.64 -5.13
N GLU A 33 21.42 34.72 -4.37
CA GLU A 33 21.11 34.70 -2.94
C GLU A 33 19.76 34.00 -2.70
N SER A 34 18.80 34.16 -3.62
CA SER A 34 17.50 33.47 -3.56
C SER A 34 17.56 32.00 -3.99
N ALA A 35 18.52 31.62 -4.86
CA ALA A 35 18.56 30.26 -5.41
C ALA A 35 19.06 29.23 -4.39
N SER A 36 20.01 29.60 -3.53
CA SER A 36 20.49 28.72 -2.45
C SER A 36 19.43 28.54 -1.36
N ASP A 37 18.73 29.61 -1.01
CA ASP A 37 17.69 29.60 0.02
C ASP A 37 16.46 28.81 -0.40
N ASP A 38 16.04 28.96 -1.66
CA ASP A 38 14.92 28.19 -2.20
C ASP A 38 15.28 26.71 -2.40
N LEU A 39 16.52 26.41 -2.79
CA LEU A 39 17.01 25.04 -2.83
C LEU A 39 17.05 24.39 -1.45
N ALA A 40 17.42 25.14 -0.41
CA ALA A 40 17.40 24.66 0.98
C ALA A 40 15.96 24.38 1.45
N LYS A 41 15.00 25.27 1.15
CA LYS A 41 13.58 25.07 1.46
C LYS A 41 12.97 23.87 0.72
N ILE A 42 13.25 23.73 -0.58
CA ILE A 42 12.75 22.61 -1.39
C ILE A 42 13.34 21.29 -0.86
N LYS A 43 14.64 21.24 -0.59
CA LYS A 43 15.28 20.05 -0.01
C LYS A 43 14.70 19.67 1.35
N ALA A 44 14.39 20.65 2.19
CA ALA A 44 13.75 20.42 3.48
C ALA A 44 12.32 19.88 3.33
N ILE A 45 11.51 20.46 2.43
CA ILE A 45 10.14 19.99 2.18
C ILE A 45 10.16 18.56 1.65
N VAL A 46 10.98 18.28 0.62
CA VAL A 46 11.07 16.97 -0.01
C VAL A 46 11.56 15.90 0.97
N SER A 47 12.55 16.21 1.80
CA SER A 47 13.06 15.24 2.78
C SER A 47 12.05 14.94 3.89
N ILE A 48 11.29 15.95 4.34
CA ILE A 48 10.21 15.77 5.33
C ILE A 48 9.07 14.94 4.73
N THR A 49 8.62 15.25 3.51
CA THR A 49 7.54 14.50 2.87
C THR A 49 7.97 13.06 2.58
N LEU A 50 9.18 12.85 2.07
CA LEU A 50 9.70 11.51 1.78
C LEU A 50 9.84 10.69 3.08
N GLY A 51 10.37 11.31 4.14
CA GLY A 51 10.47 10.70 5.46
C GLY A 51 9.10 10.32 6.02
N MET A 52 8.12 11.22 5.96
CA MET A 52 6.75 10.94 6.41
C MET A 52 6.10 9.81 5.59
N THR A 53 6.26 9.81 4.27
CA THR A 53 5.74 8.72 3.42
C THR A 53 6.39 7.38 3.71
N LEU A 54 7.71 7.35 3.99
CA LEU A 54 8.41 6.13 4.37
C LEU A 54 7.93 5.60 5.71
N VAL A 55 7.77 6.47 6.72
CA VAL A 55 7.27 6.07 8.03
C VAL A 55 5.85 5.51 7.93
N LEU A 56 4.97 6.14 7.15
CA LEU A 56 3.60 5.65 6.92
C LEU A 56 3.60 4.34 6.14
N ALA A 57 4.43 4.20 5.10
CA ALA A 57 4.53 2.97 4.32
C ALA A 57 5.10 1.81 5.15
N THR A 58 6.12 2.05 5.96
CA THR A 58 6.68 1.05 6.88
C THR A 58 5.69 0.69 7.97
N GLY A 59 5.00 1.66 8.56
CA GLY A 59 3.95 1.42 9.55
C GLY A 59 2.79 0.59 8.97
N TYR A 60 2.37 0.90 7.74
CA TYR A 60 1.37 0.11 7.01
C TYR A 60 1.87 -1.32 6.74
N LEU A 61 3.11 -1.48 6.28
CA LEU A 61 3.70 -2.79 6.01
C LEU A 61 3.82 -3.64 7.29
N VAL A 62 4.19 -3.04 8.42
CA VAL A 62 4.24 -3.73 9.72
C VAL A 62 2.84 -4.11 10.19
N ALA A 63 1.87 -3.20 10.08
CA ALA A 63 0.47 -3.50 10.42
C ALA A 63 -0.08 -4.65 9.56
N VAL A 64 0.29 -4.68 8.29
CA VAL A 64 0.00 -5.77 7.37
C VAL A 64 0.67 -7.05 7.88
N ILE A 65 1.99 -7.11 8.05
CA ILE A 65 2.70 -8.33 8.49
C ILE A 65 2.22 -8.87 9.84
N LEU A 66 1.85 -8.00 10.78
CA LEU A 66 1.36 -8.39 12.12
C LEU A 66 -0.14 -8.73 12.14
N SER A 67 -0.89 -8.31 11.12
CA SER A 67 -2.26 -8.81 10.94
C SER A 67 -2.18 -10.21 10.34
N ASP A 68 -2.86 -11.17 10.96
CA ASP A 68 -3.00 -12.55 10.47
C ASP A 68 -3.69 -12.67 9.08
N GLY A 69 -3.87 -11.56 8.34
CA GLY A 69 -4.63 -11.48 7.09
C GLY A 69 -3.94 -10.76 5.92
N ALA A 70 -2.65 -10.46 6.01
CA ALA A 70 -1.97 -9.60 5.05
C ALA A 70 -1.62 -10.20 3.68
N ILE A 71 -1.62 -11.53 3.56
CA ILE A 71 -1.50 -12.22 2.28
C ILE A 71 -2.77 -13.06 2.07
N LEU A 72 -3.88 -12.33 1.96
CA LEU A 72 -4.95 -12.59 0.98
C LEU A 72 -5.62 -13.98 1.03
N LEU A 73 -6.33 -14.25 2.12
CA LEU A 73 -7.45 -15.21 2.14
C LEU A 73 -8.80 -14.52 2.39
N ARG A 74 -8.96 -13.24 2.04
CA ARG A 74 -10.31 -12.65 2.06
C ARG A 74 -11.12 -13.22 0.88
N PRO A 75 -12.30 -13.81 1.11
CA PRO A 75 -13.18 -14.27 0.04
C PRO A 75 -13.48 -13.12 -0.93
N SER A 76 -13.74 -13.47 -2.19
CA SER A 76 -14.11 -12.47 -3.20
C SER A 76 -15.34 -11.68 -2.77
N GLU A 77 -15.44 -10.42 -3.22
CA GLU A 77 -16.59 -9.56 -2.91
C GLU A 77 -17.92 -10.21 -3.31
N VAL A 78 -17.93 -10.92 -4.45
CA VAL A 78 -19.09 -11.69 -4.92
C VAL A 78 -19.47 -12.82 -3.96
N ALA A 79 -18.50 -13.50 -3.33
CA ALA A 79 -18.78 -14.54 -2.34
C ALA A 79 -19.38 -13.94 -1.06
N LEU A 80 -18.86 -12.79 -0.61
CA LEU A 80 -19.39 -12.07 0.55
C LEU A 80 -20.80 -11.54 0.31
N GLU A 81 -21.06 -10.99 -0.88
CA GLU A 81 -22.40 -10.53 -1.26
C GLU A 81 -23.41 -11.69 -1.29
N ARG A 82 -23.03 -12.83 -1.87
CA ARG A 82 -23.88 -14.03 -1.88
C ARG A 82 -24.14 -14.57 -0.48
N HIS A 83 -23.12 -14.57 0.38
CA HIS A 83 -23.26 -15.00 1.75
C HIS A 83 -24.22 -14.08 2.52
N SER A 84 -24.05 -12.75 2.39
CA SER A 84 -24.95 -11.77 3.00
C SER A 84 -26.39 -11.91 2.49
N GLY A 85 -26.58 -12.05 1.18
CA GLY A 85 -27.90 -12.22 0.59
C GLY A 85 -28.57 -13.52 1.04
N TYR A 86 -27.81 -14.61 1.15
CA TYR A 86 -28.33 -15.86 1.68
C TYR A 86 -28.77 -15.73 3.15
N ASN A 87 -27.94 -15.12 4.01
CA ASN A 87 -28.24 -14.93 5.43
C ASN A 87 -29.50 -14.10 5.65
N ASP A 88 -29.72 -13.07 4.82
CA ASP A 88 -30.94 -12.24 4.84
C ASP A 88 -32.19 -13.07 4.51
N LEU A 89 -32.12 -13.96 3.50
CA LEU A 89 -33.24 -14.82 3.12
C LEU A 89 -33.64 -15.80 4.22
N ILE A 90 -32.66 -16.35 4.95
CA ILE A 90 -32.92 -17.33 6.02
C ILE A 90 -33.14 -16.70 7.39
N HIS A 91 -33.11 -15.35 7.49
CA HIS A 91 -33.20 -14.61 8.75
C HIS A 91 -32.27 -15.17 9.84
N LEU A 92 -31.04 -15.51 9.45
CA LEU A 92 -30.08 -16.12 10.36
C LEU A 92 -29.73 -15.14 11.48
N ASP A 93 -29.89 -15.56 12.72
CA ASP A 93 -29.36 -14.83 13.86
C ASP A 93 -27.86 -15.12 13.98
N ASN A 94 -27.05 -14.08 13.84
CA ASN A 94 -25.59 -14.16 13.97
C ASN A 94 -25.12 -14.50 15.39
N SER A 95 -26.03 -14.62 16.36
CA SER A 95 -25.73 -15.08 17.72
C SER A 95 -25.58 -16.60 17.86
N ILE A 96 -25.92 -17.37 16.82
CA ILE A 96 -25.92 -18.83 16.86
C ILE A 96 -24.61 -19.39 16.31
N ASP A 97 -23.92 -20.19 17.12
CA ASP A 97 -22.61 -20.80 16.82
C ASP A 97 -22.65 -22.34 16.81
N GLY A 98 -23.82 -22.94 17.06
CA GLY A 98 -23.98 -24.39 17.18
C GLY A 98 -23.55 -24.97 18.53
N SER A 99 -23.22 -24.14 19.53
CA SER A 99 -22.84 -24.59 20.87
C SER A 99 -23.88 -25.52 21.49
N GLY A 100 -23.43 -26.70 21.93
CA GLY A 100 -24.29 -27.73 22.55
C GLY A 100 -25.05 -28.62 21.57
N VAL A 101 -24.94 -28.40 20.25
CA VAL A 101 -25.52 -29.27 19.22
C VAL A 101 -24.52 -30.37 18.87
N VAL A 102 -25.01 -31.60 18.74
CA VAL A 102 -24.22 -32.75 18.28
C VAL A 102 -24.68 -33.17 16.89
N VAL A 103 -23.75 -33.22 15.94
CA VAL A 103 -24.01 -33.64 14.56
C VAL A 103 -23.40 -35.02 14.33
N CYS A 104 -24.16 -35.94 13.74
CA CYS A 104 -23.67 -37.24 13.32
C CYS A 104 -23.45 -37.25 11.82
N ILE A 105 -22.23 -37.58 11.39
CA ILE A 105 -21.84 -37.67 9.98
C ILE A 105 -21.70 -39.15 9.61
N VAL A 106 -22.39 -39.56 8.55
CA VAL A 106 -22.29 -40.92 7.98
C VAL A 106 -21.62 -40.80 6.62
N ASP A 107 -20.32 -41.03 6.58
CA ASP A 107 -19.48 -40.80 5.40
C ASP A 107 -18.27 -41.76 5.39
N SER A 108 -17.25 -41.53 4.55
CA SER A 108 -16.02 -42.32 4.46
C SER A 108 -15.18 -42.34 5.75
N GLY A 109 -15.42 -41.38 6.64
CA GLY A 109 -14.76 -41.26 7.93
C GLY A 109 -14.41 -39.82 8.26
N ILE A 110 -13.47 -39.63 9.17
CA ILE A 110 -12.94 -38.31 9.52
C ILE A 110 -11.46 -38.43 9.94
N ASN A 111 -10.62 -37.56 9.38
CA ASN A 111 -9.24 -37.39 9.81
C ASN A 111 -9.12 -36.27 10.85
N LEU A 112 -8.97 -36.64 12.12
CA LEU A 112 -8.86 -35.70 13.23
C LEU A 112 -7.47 -35.05 13.37
N ASP A 113 -6.47 -35.53 12.65
CA ASP A 113 -5.11 -34.96 12.69
C ASP A 113 -5.00 -33.64 11.90
N HIS A 114 -6.09 -33.19 11.26
CA HIS A 114 -6.13 -31.92 10.55
C HIS A 114 -6.31 -30.74 11.53
N SER A 115 -5.55 -29.66 11.32
CA SER A 115 -5.52 -28.48 12.22
C SER A 115 -6.89 -27.88 12.51
N ASP A 116 -7.77 -27.92 11.51
CA ASP A 116 -9.12 -27.35 11.57
C ASP A 116 -10.05 -28.06 12.57
N PHE A 117 -9.67 -29.26 13.04
CA PHE A 117 -10.41 -30.02 14.04
C PHE A 117 -9.77 -30.01 15.43
N ASN A 118 -8.72 -29.21 15.66
CA ASN A 118 -8.01 -29.18 16.95
C ASN A 118 -8.92 -28.85 18.15
N ASP A 119 -9.95 -28.04 17.93
CA ASP A 119 -10.91 -27.64 18.98
C ASP A 119 -12.21 -28.46 18.94
N MET A 120 -12.33 -29.42 18.04
CA MET A 120 -13.54 -30.22 17.88
C MET A 120 -13.57 -31.38 18.87
N GLU A 121 -14.68 -31.53 19.59
CA GLU A 121 -14.90 -32.65 20.49
C GLU A 121 -15.66 -33.79 19.79
N LEU A 122 -14.98 -34.91 19.55
CA LEU A 122 -15.64 -36.11 19.01
C LEU A 122 -16.48 -36.82 20.09
N LYS A 123 -17.82 -36.79 19.94
CA LYS A 123 -18.75 -37.45 20.88
C LYS A 123 -18.86 -38.97 20.68
N GLY A 124 -18.59 -39.48 19.48
CA GLY A 124 -18.68 -40.90 19.19
C GLY A 124 -18.10 -41.28 17.84
N TRP A 125 -17.67 -42.54 17.72
CA TRP A 125 -17.11 -43.10 16.49
C TRP A 125 -17.64 -44.52 16.26
N LYS A 126 -18.01 -44.81 15.01
CA LYS A 126 -18.34 -46.16 14.59
C LYS A 126 -17.98 -46.37 13.13
N ASP A 127 -17.10 -47.32 12.90
CA ASP A 127 -16.79 -47.85 11.57
C ASP A 127 -17.61 -49.12 11.31
N PHE A 128 -18.38 -49.11 10.22
CA PHE A 128 -19.20 -50.25 9.76
C PHE A 128 -18.54 -51.05 8.63
N ILE A 129 -17.42 -50.57 8.08
CA ILE A 129 -16.71 -51.17 6.95
C ILE A 129 -15.55 -52.03 7.46
N SER A 130 -14.60 -51.43 8.19
CA SER A 130 -13.40 -52.12 8.69
C SER A 130 -13.45 -52.42 10.20
N GLY A 131 -14.46 -51.90 10.91
CA GLY A 131 -14.63 -52.09 12.35
C GLY A 131 -13.54 -51.48 13.21
N ARG A 132 -12.78 -50.49 12.71
CA ARG A 132 -11.70 -49.86 13.48
C ARG A 132 -12.27 -49.04 14.65
N SER A 133 -11.59 -49.11 15.80
CA SER A 133 -11.97 -48.36 17.01
C SER A 133 -11.51 -46.91 16.99
N THR A 134 -10.52 -46.56 16.16
CA THR A 134 -10.00 -45.20 16.01
C THR A 134 -10.55 -44.54 14.74
N PRO A 135 -10.94 -43.25 14.80
CA PRO A 135 -11.32 -42.48 13.63
C PRO A 135 -10.23 -42.46 12.57
N TYR A 136 -10.63 -42.52 11.32
CA TYR A 136 -9.78 -42.37 10.16
C TYR A 136 -10.66 -41.98 8.95
N ASP A 137 -10.03 -41.53 7.87
CA ASP A 137 -10.68 -41.37 6.57
C ASP A 137 -9.68 -41.77 5.49
N ASP A 138 -10.08 -42.71 4.63
CA ASP A 138 -9.25 -43.24 3.53
C ASP A 138 -9.69 -42.73 2.15
N ASN A 139 -10.75 -41.93 2.08
CA ASN A 139 -11.22 -41.30 0.85
C ASN A 139 -11.06 -39.76 0.86
N GLY A 140 -11.31 -39.13 2.01
CA GLY A 140 -11.24 -37.69 2.21
C GLY A 140 -12.58 -36.95 2.06
N HIS A 141 -13.61 -37.59 1.51
CA HIS A 141 -14.94 -37.00 1.37
C HIS A 141 -15.54 -36.65 2.74
N GLY A 142 -15.53 -37.59 3.69
CA GLY A 142 -16.07 -37.38 5.03
C GLY A 142 -15.34 -36.31 5.83
N THR A 143 -14.01 -36.27 5.75
CA THR A 143 -13.21 -35.19 6.35
C THR A 143 -13.57 -33.83 5.76
N SER A 144 -13.76 -33.74 4.44
CA SER A 144 -14.18 -32.50 3.77
C SER A 144 -15.57 -32.04 4.21
N MET A 145 -16.52 -32.97 4.31
CA MET A 145 -17.88 -32.68 4.78
C MET A 145 -17.90 -32.25 6.25
N ALA A 146 -17.11 -32.90 7.10
CA ALA A 146 -16.94 -32.49 8.49
C ALA A 146 -16.35 -31.08 8.60
N GLY A 147 -15.41 -30.73 7.71
CA GLY A 147 -14.83 -29.40 7.65
C GLY A 147 -15.87 -28.32 7.35
N ILE A 148 -16.75 -28.54 6.36
CA ILE A 148 -17.83 -27.58 6.04
C ILE A 148 -18.74 -27.31 7.24
N ILE A 149 -18.96 -28.32 8.09
CA ILE A 149 -19.91 -28.23 9.20
C ILE A 149 -19.27 -27.62 10.46
N SER A 150 -18.05 -28.02 10.78
CA SER A 150 -17.48 -27.82 12.13
C SER A 150 -16.00 -27.44 12.16
N ALA A 151 -15.35 -27.24 11.00
CA ALA A 151 -13.97 -26.74 11.02
C ALA A 151 -13.91 -25.34 11.61
N ASN A 152 -12.91 -25.12 12.46
CA ASN A 152 -12.43 -23.78 12.78
C ASN A 152 -11.43 -23.36 11.70
N GLY A 153 -11.92 -23.16 10.48
CA GLY A 153 -11.14 -22.74 9.32
C GLY A 153 -11.37 -21.27 8.97
N TRP A 154 -10.29 -20.57 8.63
CA TRP A 154 -10.32 -19.37 7.78
C TRP A 154 -9.66 -19.72 6.46
#